data_AF-A0A1Q7TIK7-F1
#
_entry.id   AF-A0A1Q7TIK7-F1
#
_cell.length_a   1.000
_cell.length_b   1.000
_cell.length_c   1.000
_cell.angle_alpha   90.00
_cell.angle_beta   90.00
_cell.angle_gamma   90.00
#
_symmetry.space_group_name_H-M   'P 1'
#
loop_
_entity.id
_entity.type
_entity.pdbx_description
1 polymer ?
#
loop_
_entity_poly.entity_id
_entity_poly.type
_entity_poly.pdbx_seq_one_letter_code
_entity_poly.pdbx_strand_id
1 'polypeptide(L)'
;MGQLASRQSFRPGKDLLWPICYWATVAFIFAWAVWQRFKLPLDPIADPDTWGYLSPALRKLTGAEFGHSQGRNFLYPGFLYLVLRGFGDFRAIGVVQHLLGLAAGGLFLLTWRRLRVFVPDSLVNPSLHDAFGLAGTAIYLLASDTNRTETQLRPEGVCAFLISINLYFAVQFIRYSFLLHRPVGAVVCASATVLTTLLLASAKPSFWFAAIVVMVPVVAFFLRQNWWRQKIALGLAIAVTAALVLWPECILSRKDAESQTFLPTMLFVIHADLIRDQMAEDLKENAHLPYSREWLQRVYAALDSEIGKSQTNYPGHYPSLKFNPEYLWFDPSSITTQLRREFGSNVSALCDFYRFYYWRTWQRRPFRALQKVARQFSIYYYPDCPAYASMKIWPLMDVYERAATSLDSEDYRKIARSLPALTDFMQRTKSLAENAPAIKQQGLLRHVLADLAVSYLSLLLLALILSTIIFWKQARWRRLKWLAALVLFGSAYNAASCLEVAIVNSLEVHRYITVQMYSTLLTQFLAFWLILEFALDITQRRDTMARDLVAPS
;
A
#
# COMPACT_ATOMS: atom_id res chain seq x y z
N MET A 1 8.71 35.18 -25.84
CA MET A 1 8.68 36.48 -25.11
C MET A 1 7.32 36.64 -24.46
N GLY A 2 7.30 37.01 -23.19
CA GLY A 2 6.13 36.99 -22.30
C GLY A 2 6.57 36.65 -20.89
N GLN A 3 7.22 37.61 -20.22
CA GLN A 3 7.67 37.50 -18.83
C GLN A 3 6.46 37.39 -17.89
N LEU A 4 6.27 36.22 -17.28
CA LEU A 4 5.39 36.05 -16.15
C LEU A 4 6.14 36.48 -14.87
N ALA A 5 6.30 37.80 -14.72
CA ALA A 5 6.79 38.40 -13.49
C ALA A 5 5.60 38.62 -12.55
N SER A 6 5.31 37.66 -11.68
CA SER A 6 4.42 37.90 -10.54
C SER A 6 5.17 38.77 -9.52
N ARG A 7 4.99 40.09 -9.61
CA ARG A 7 5.34 41.03 -8.54
C ARG A 7 4.42 40.75 -7.34
N GLN A 8 4.86 39.90 -6.42
CA GLN A 8 4.33 39.89 -5.06
C GLN A 8 4.89 41.13 -4.35
N SER A 9 4.03 42.09 -4.04
CA SER A 9 4.37 43.20 -3.14
C SER A 9 4.59 42.63 -1.74
N PHE A 10 5.87 42.50 -1.37
CA PHE A 10 6.32 42.12 -0.03
C PHE A 10 5.96 43.26 0.94
N ARG A 11 5.15 43.01 1.98
CA ARG A 11 4.88 44.00 3.04
C ARG A 11 5.83 43.69 4.22
N PRO A 12 6.86 44.50 4.45
CA PRO A 12 7.90 44.19 5.42
C PRO A 12 7.35 44.41 6.84
N GLY A 13 7.13 43.32 7.59
CA GLY A 13 6.76 43.38 9.00
C GLY A 13 5.93 42.18 9.47
N LYS A 14 4.97 41.70 8.66
CA LYS A 14 4.12 40.53 8.99
C LYS A 14 4.56 39.24 8.28
N ASP A 15 5.33 39.36 7.20
CA ASP A 15 5.74 38.22 6.36
C ASP A 15 6.95 37.43 6.90
N LEU A 16 7.67 37.94 7.92
CA LEU A 16 8.85 37.25 8.48
C LEU A 16 8.50 36.18 9.52
N LEU A 17 7.39 36.34 10.24
CA LEU A 17 7.01 35.46 11.34
C LEU A 17 6.52 34.09 10.84
N TRP A 18 5.75 34.04 9.76
CA TRP A 18 5.23 32.77 9.25
C TRP A 18 6.32 31.79 8.79
N PRO A 19 7.33 32.20 7.98
CA PRO A 19 8.44 31.31 7.62
C PRO A 19 9.19 30.74 8.84
N ILE A 20 9.43 31.58 9.86
CA ILE A 20 10.10 31.17 11.10
C ILE A 20 9.23 30.14 11.85
N CYS A 21 7.95 30.45 12.08
CA CYS A 21 7.00 29.55 12.74
C CYS A 21 6.85 28.23 11.96
N TYR A 22 6.79 28.30 10.63
CA TYR A 22 6.68 27.14 9.74
C TYR A 22 7.89 26.21 9.92
N TRP A 23 9.11 26.72 9.78
CA TRP A 23 10.33 25.91 9.90
C TRP A 23 10.57 25.42 11.32
N ALA A 24 10.24 26.22 12.34
CA ALA A 24 10.26 25.77 13.73
C ALA A 24 9.28 24.61 13.96
N THR A 25 8.08 24.67 13.38
CA THR A 25 7.08 23.59 13.46
C THR A 25 7.56 22.34 12.73
N VAL A 26 8.17 22.48 11.55
CA VAL A 26 8.81 21.36 10.83
C VAL A 26 9.87 20.70 11.72
N ALA A 27 10.81 21.48 12.25
CA ALA A 27 11.87 20.97 13.11
C ALA A 27 11.31 20.24 14.34
N PHE A 28 10.29 20.82 14.98
CA PHE A 28 9.62 20.21 16.12
C PHE A 28 8.94 18.87 15.77
N ILE A 29 8.15 18.82 14.69
CA ILE A 29 7.48 17.59 14.24
C ILE A 29 8.50 16.48 13.98
N PHE A 30 9.58 16.79 13.25
CA PHE A 30 10.61 15.80 12.92
C PHE A 30 11.43 15.37 14.14
N ALA A 31 11.82 16.31 15.01
CA ALA A 31 12.52 15.97 16.25
C ALA A 31 11.66 15.06 17.14
N TRP A 32 10.36 15.34 17.24
CA TRP A 32 9.43 14.49 17.98
C TRP A 32 9.26 13.11 17.34
N ALA A 33 9.14 13.06 16.01
CA ALA A 33 9.01 11.81 15.25
C ALA A 33 10.26 10.92 15.35
N VAL A 34 11.45 11.53 15.34
CA VAL A 34 12.74 10.87 15.60
C VAL A 34 12.72 10.31 17.03
N TRP A 35 12.42 11.14 18.03
CA TRP A 35 12.37 10.69 19.41
C TRP A 35 11.40 9.52 19.62
N GLN A 36 10.21 9.53 19.01
CA GLN A 36 9.26 8.43 19.10
C GLN A 36 9.80 7.11 18.53
N ARG A 37 10.54 7.15 17.41
CA ARG A 37 11.11 5.95 16.77
C ARG A 37 12.29 5.40 17.55
N PHE A 38 13.23 6.27 17.93
CA PHE A 38 14.48 5.86 18.58
C PHE A 38 14.34 5.62 20.10
N LYS A 39 13.19 5.93 20.69
CA LYS A 39 12.82 5.46 22.03
C LYS A 39 12.39 3.99 22.03
N LEU A 40 11.99 3.44 20.89
CA LEU A 40 11.60 2.02 20.78
C LEU A 40 12.83 1.12 20.74
N PRO A 41 12.69 -0.15 21.15
CA PRO A 41 13.73 -1.14 20.87
C PRO A 41 14.00 -1.19 19.36
N LEU A 42 15.29 -1.13 18.99
CA LEU A 42 15.72 -1.13 17.59
C LEU A 42 15.79 -2.53 16.99
N ASP A 43 15.67 -3.57 17.82
CA ASP A 43 15.62 -4.96 17.37
C ASP A 43 14.28 -5.21 16.65
N PRO A 44 14.31 -5.52 15.34
CA PRO A 44 13.09 -5.68 14.56
C PRO A 44 12.28 -6.87 15.03
N ILE A 45 10.97 -6.79 14.89
CA ILE A 45 10.03 -7.82 15.33
C ILE A 45 9.91 -8.88 14.24
N ALA A 46 10.25 -10.12 14.61
CA ALA A 46 10.04 -11.31 13.80
C ALA A 46 8.71 -11.99 14.14
N ASP A 47 8.17 -12.73 13.19
CA ASP A 47 6.95 -13.54 13.29
C ASP A 47 7.07 -14.77 12.38
N PRO A 48 6.08 -15.69 12.34
CA PRO A 48 6.21 -16.92 11.56
C PRO A 48 6.47 -16.71 10.06
N ASP A 49 5.94 -15.64 9.45
CA ASP A 49 6.14 -15.31 8.03
C ASP A 49 7.54 -14.74 7.75
N THR A 50 8.27 -14.32 8.79
CA THR A 50 9.55 -13.61 8.66
C THR A 50 10.63 -14.46 8.00
N TRP A 51 10.57 -15.80 8.16
CA TRP A 51 11.54 -16.71 7.56
C TRP A 51 11.61 -16.58 6.04
N GLY A 52 10.46 -16.44 5.37
CA GLY A 52 10.41 -16.25 3.92
C GLY A 52 11.14 -14.99 3.45
N TYR A 53 11.21 -13.96 4.28
CA TYR A 53 11.93 -12.71 3.97
C TYR A 53 13.40 -12.74 4.39
N LEU A 54 13.70 -13.30 5.55
CA LEU A 54 15.01 -13.24 6.17
C LEU A 54 15.95 -14.36 5.71
N SER A 55 15.42 -15.55 5.41
CA SER A 55 16.24 -16.70 5.04
C SER A 55 17.10 -16.51 3.78
N PRO A 56 16.66 -15.84 2.70
CA PRO A 56 17.54 -15.57 1.57
C PRO A 56 18.76 -14.71 1.95
N ALA A 57 18.54 -13.71 2.79
CA ALA A 57 19.60 -12.83 3.28
C ALA A 57 20.59 -13.60 4.15
N LEU A 58 20.07 -14.38 5.10
CA LEU A 58 20.89 -15.21 5.98
C LEU A 58 21.74 -16.23 5.21
N ARG A 59 21.13 -16.96 4.26
CA ARG A 59 21.85 -17.93 3.42
C ARG A 59 23.02 -17.27 2.69
N LYS A 60 22.81 -16.08 2.14
CA LYS A 60 23.88 -15.35 1.45
C LYS A 60 24.98 -14.88 2.39
N LEU A 61 24.62 -14.46 3.61
CA LEU A 61 25.60 -14.06 4.64
C LEU A 61 26.46 -15.22 5.13
N THR A 62 25.92 -16.45 5.15
CA THR A 62 26.67 -17.67 5.51
C THR A 62 27.39 -18.32 4.31
N GLY A 63 27.47 -17.64 3.17
CA GLY A 63 28.21 -18.09 1.99
C GLY A 63 27.44 -18.94 0.99
N ALA A 64 26.16 -19.24 1.22
CA ALA A 64 25.32 -19.96 0.28
C ALA A 64 24.77 -19.03 -0.84
N GLU A 65 24.12 -19.63 -1.84
CA GLU A 65 23.45 -18.86 -2.89
C GLU A 65 22.27 -18.05 -2.33
N PHE A 66 22.10 -16.83 -2.84
CA PHE A 66 20.90 -16.03 -2.62
C PHE A 66 19.76 -16.62 -3.47
N GLY A 67 18.57 -16.78 -2.89
CA GLY A 67 17.45 -17.45 -3.56
C GLY A 67 16.10 -16.88 -3.18
N HIS A 68 15.04 -17.45 -3.73
CA HIS A 68 13.69 -17.25 -3.23
C HIS A 68 13.38 -18.19 -2.08
N SER A 69 12.48 -17.77 -1.21
CA SER A 69 11.96 -18.61 -0.13
C SER A 69 10.49 -18.25 0.07
N GLN A 70 9.64 -19.28 0.11
CA GLN A 70 8.20 -19.17 0.34
C GLN A 70 7.47 -18.20 -0.61
N GLY A 71 7.84 -18.19 -1.89
CA GLY A 71 7.22 -17.34 -2.90
C GLY A 71 7.41 -15.84 -2.67
N ARG A 72 8.35 -15.43 -1.82
CA ARG A 72 8.65 -14.01 -1.55
C ARG A 72 9.63 -13.46 -2.60
N ASN A 73 9.26 -12.33 -3.19
CA ASN A 73 10.07 -11.60 -4.18
C ASN A 73 11.41 -11.15 -3.58
N PHE A 74 12.44 -11.08 -4.42
CA PHE A 74 13.82 -10.81 -3.99
C PHE A 74 14.06 -9.43 -3.35
N LEU A 75 13.19 -8.43 -3.58
CA LEU A 75 13.54 -7.04 -3.28
C LEU A 75 13.72 -6.76 -1.78
N TYR A 76 12.76 -7.15 -0.93
CA TYR A 76 12.89 -6.95 0.53
C TYR A 76 13.95 -7.85 1.16
N PRO A 77 14.06 -9.16 0.82
CA PRO A 77 15.20 -9.98 1.22
C PRO A 77 16.56 -9.39 0.80
N GLY A 78 16.65 -8.79 -0.39
CA GLY A 78 17.84 -8.11 -0.87
C GLY A 78 18.17 -6.87 -0.04
N PHE A 79 17.16 -6.08 0.31
CA PHE A 79 17.30 -4.97 1.27
C PHE A 79 17.85 -5.45 2.61
N LEU A 80 17.29 -6.51 3.20
CA LEU A 80 17.76 -7.08 4.46
C LEU A 80 19.22 -7.54 4.36
N TYR A 81 19.57 -8.23 3.27
CA TYR A 81 20.93 -8.66 3.01
C TYR A 81 21.91 -7.48 2.97
N LEU A 82 21.59 -6.41 2.23
CA LEU A 82 22.46 -5.24 2.11
C LEU A 82 22.69 -4.55 3.46
N VAL A 83 21.63 -4.39 4.26
CA VAL A 83 21.74 -3.79 5.60
C VAL A 83 22.58 -4.67 6.52
N LEU A 84 22.27 -5.97 6.62
CA LEU A 84 22.99 -6.89 7.49
C LEU A 84 24.45 -7.07 7.05
N ARG A 85 24.72 -7.08 5.74
CA ARG A 85 26.10 -7.18 5.21
C ARG A 85 26.91 -5.92 5.51
N GLY A 86 26.28 -4.75 5.44
CA GLY A 86 26.95 -3.47 5.68
C GLY A 86 27.23 -3.18 7.16
N PHE A 87 26.29 -3.53 8.05
CA PHE A 87 26.37 -3.16 9.47
C PHE A 87 26.66 -4.32 10.42
N GLY A 88 26.41 -5.57 10.01
CA GLY A 88 26.65 -6.75 10.85
C GLY A 88 25.72 -6.90 12.06
N ASP A 89 24.64 -6.10 12.16
CA ASP A 89 23.71 -6.12 13.30
C ASP A 89 22.26 -5.95 12.83
N PHE A 90 21.34 -6.73 13.40
CA PHE A 90 19.91 -6.66 13.15
C PHE A 90 19.27 -5.34 13.56
N ARG A 91 19.81 -4.64 14.58
CA ARG A 91 19.32 -3.31 14.98
C ARG A 91 19.42 -2.29 13.83
N ALA A 92 20.37 -2.48 12.91
CA ALA A 92 20.50 -1.61 11.75
C ALA A 92 19.28 -1.69 10.83
N ILE A 93 18.57 -2.81 10.77
CA ILE A 93 17.31 -2.94 10.02
C ILE A 93 16.26 -1.98 10.59
N GLY A 94 16.04 -2.01 11.90
CA GLY A 94 15.11 -1.10 12.58
C GLY A 94 15.49 0.36 12.35
N VAL A 95 16.77 0.72 12.51
CA VAL A 95 17.28 2.07 12.26
C VAL A 95 17.00 2.52 10.81
N VAL A 96 17.35 1.71 9.82
CA VAL A 96 17.16 2.07 8.40
C VAL A 96 15.68 2.18 8.06
N GLN A 97 14.83 1.27 8.55
CA GLN A 97 13.37 1.34 8.34
C GLN A 97 12.78 2.62 8.96
N HIS A 98 13.20 2.99 10.17
CA HIS A 98 12.80 4.26 10.80
C HIS A 98 13.23 5.49 10.01
N LEU A 99 14.46 5.50 9.49
CA LEU A 99 14.95 6.59 8.65
C LEU A 99 14.16 6.70 7.34
N LEU A 100 13.78 5.58 6.73
CA LEU A 100 12.94 5.55 5.53
C LEU A 100 11.52 6.06 5.83
N GLY A 101 10.94 5.71 6.97
CA GLY A 101 9.66 6.26 7.43
C GLY A 101 9.71 7.78 7.66
N LEU A 102 10.75 8.28 8.30
CA LEU A 102 10.98 9.73 8.44
C LEU A 102 11.14 10.42 7.07
N ALA A 103 11.91 9.81 6.17
CA ALA A 103 12.06 10.30 4.80
C ALA A 103 10.74 10.34 4.04
N ALA A 104 9.86 9.35 4.24
CA ALA A 104 8.52 9.36 3.67
C ALA A 104 7.69 10.56 4.16
N GLY A 105 7.76 10.92 5.45
CA GLY A 105 7.12 12.14 5.97
C GLY A 105 7.69 13.41 5.34
N GLY A 106 9.01 13.47 5.12
CA GLY A 106 9.64 14.58 4.40
C GLY A 106 9.15 14.69 2.95
N LEU A 107 9.02 13.55 2.28
CA LEU A 107 8.47 13.46 0.94
C LEU A 107 6.99 13.79 0.88
N PHE A 108 6.20 13.49 1.92
CA PHE A 108 4.81 13.93 2.03
C PHE A 108 4.75 15.46 1.98
N LEU A 109 5.49 16.14 2.87
CA LEU A 109 5.52 17.60 2.94
C LEU A 109 6.03 18.22 1.63
N LEU A 110 7.08 17.64 1.06
CA LEU A 110 7.64 18.09 -0.22
C LEU A 110 6.64 17.93 -1.36
N THR A 111 5.97 16.78 -1.45
CA THR A 111 4.92 16.50 -2.45
C THR A 111 3.80 17.51 -2.29
N TRP A 112 3.30 17.71 -1.07
CA TRP A 112 2.25 18.68 -0.75
C TRP A 112 2.60 20.09 -1.22
N ARG A 113 3.78 20.61 -0.87
CA ARG A 113 4.22 21.94 -1.32
C ARG A 113 4.27 22.06 -2.84
N ARG A 114 4.61 20.98 -3.54
CA ARG A 114 4.67 20.94 -5.01
C ARG A 114 3.31 20.85 -5.67
N LEU A 115 2.28 20.34 -4.98
CA LEU A 115 0.91 20.23 -5.48
C LEU A 115 0.24 21.60 -5.69
N ARG A 116 0.70 22.65 -5.00
CA ARG A 116 0.15 23.99 -5.15
C ARG A 116 0.10 24.50 -6.60
N VAL A 117 1.11 24.17 -7.41
CA VAL A 117 1.19 24.65 -8.80
C VAL A 117 0.04 24.16 -9.68
N PHE A 118 -0.69 23.13 -9.24
CA PHE A 118 -1.82 22.57 -9.97
C PHE A 118 -3.11 23.39 -9.80
N VAL A 119 -3.13 24.39 -8.92
CA VAL A 119 -4.26 25.32 -8.78
C VAL A 119 -3.76 26.74 -9.04
N PRO A 120 -3.84 27.23 -10.30
CA PRO A 120 -3.56 28.63 -10.59
C PRO A 120 -4.56 29.52 -9.86
N ASP A 121 -4.09 30.61 -9.28
CA ASP A 121 -4.89 31.58 -8.52
C ASP A 121 -5.77 30.93 -7.44
N SER A 122 -5.17 29.99 -6.71
CA SER A 122 -5.75 29.32 -5.53
C SER A 122 -6.34 30.34 -4.56
N LEU A 123 -7.60 30.13 -4.17
CA LEU A 123 -8.30 30.97 -3.18
C LEU A 123 -7.86 30.64 -1.77
N VAL A 124 -7.32 29.44 -1.56
CA VAL A 124 -6.74 29.04 -0.29
C VAL A 124 -5.43 29.80 -0.07
N ASN A 125 -5.37 30.55 1.04
CA ASN A 125 -4.19 31.32 1.41
C ASN A 125 -2.94 30.42 1.50
N PRO A 126 -1.75 30.91 1.09
CA PRO A 126 -0.51 30.17 1.24
C PRO A 126 -0.20 29.52 2.56
N SER A 127 -0.39 30.24 3.64
CA SER A 127 -0.13 29.77 4.99
C SER A 127 -1.07 28.64 5.37
N LEU A 128 -2.34 28.69 4.93
CA LEU A 128 -3.31 27.64 5.19
C LEU A 128 -2.98 26.36 4.40
N HIS A 129 -2.60 26.49 3.13
CA HIS A 129 -2.10 25.37 2.34
C HIS A 129 -0.87 24.74 3.00
N ASP A 130 0.11 25.53 3.42
CA ASP A 130 1.31 25.03 4.10
C ASP A 130 0.99 24.36 5.43
N ALA A 131 0.03 24.89 6.20
CA ALA A 131 -0.46 24.30 7.44
C ALA A 131 -1.12 22.93 7.22
N PHE A 132 -1.89 22.73 6.15
CA PHE A 132 -2.43 21.40 5.81
C PHE A 132 -1.32 20.39 5.52
N GLY A 133 -0.26 20.82 4.82
CA GLY A 133 0.91 19.97 4.59
C GLY A 133 1.58 19.55 5.89
N LEU A 134 1.76 20.50 6.82
CA LEU A 134 2.31 20.22 8.15
C LEU A 134 1.42 19.27 8.95
N ALA A 135 0.09 19.50 8.96
CA ALA A 135 -0.86 18.66 9.66
C ALA A 135 -0.83 17.21 9.12
N GLY A 136 -0.89 17.02 7.81
CA GLY A 136 -0.80 15.68 7.20
C GLY A 136 0.54 15.00 7.51
N THR A 137 1.64 15.75 7.44
CA THR A 137 2.97 15.24 7.79
C THR A 137 3.06 14.83 9.26
N ALA A 138 2.53 15.63 10.17
CA ALA A 138 2.49 15.33 11.60
C ALA A 138 1.63 14.09 11.88
N ILE A 139 0.45 13.98 11.26
CA ILE A 139 -0.43 12.83 11.44
C ILE A 139 0.25 11.54 10.99
N TYR A 140 0.89 11.54 9.82
CA TYR A 140 1.64 10.38 9.33
C TYR A 140 2.81 10.02 10.25
N LEU A 141 3.68 10.99 10.57
CA LEU A 141 4.92 10.73 11.31
C LEU A 141 4.68 10.29 12.76
N LEU A 142 3.57 10.71 13.37
CA LEU A 142 3.25 10.48 14.78
C LEU A 142 2.25 9.33 14.99
N ALA A 143 1.75 8.71 13.92
CA ALA A 143 0.83 7.58 14.03
C ALA A 143 1.55 6.33 14.54
N SER A 144 1.00 5.70 15.59
CA SER A 144 1.53 4.45 16.16
C SER A 144 1.66 3.34 15.13
N ASP A 145 0.69 3.24 14.21
CA ASP A 145 0.67 2.17 13.21
C ASP A 145 1.81 2.31 12.19
N THR A 146 2.20 3.54 11.85
CA THR A 146 3.39 3.81 11.02
C THR A 146 4.66 3.38 11.74
N ASN A 147 4.80 3.74 13.02
CA ASN A 147 5.96 3.31 13.81
C ASN A 147 5.98 1.78 13.97
N ARG A 148 4.82 1.14 14.13
CA ARG A 148 4.69 -0.32 14.24
C ARG A 148 5.16 -1.02 12.98
N THR A 149 4.70 -0.61 11.79
CA THR A 149 5.12 -1.27 10.55
C THR A 149 6.62 -1.12 10.31
N GLU A 150 7.21 0.02 10.68
CA GLU A 150 8.67 0.25 10.59
C GLU A 150 9.49 -0.65 11.52
N THR A 151 8.94 -1.15 12.63
CA THR A 151 9.65 -2.09 13.52
C THR A 151 9.54 -3.55 13.10
N GLN A 152 8.66 -3.90 12.16
CA GLN A 152 8.47 -5.29 11.73
C GLN A 152 9.50 -5.70 10.68
N LEU A 153 9.95 -6.95 10.74
CA LEU A 153 10.83 -7.55 9.74
C LEU A 153 10.03 -7.99 8.50
N ARG A 154 9.35 -7.02 7.89
CA ARG A 154 8.42 -7.19 6.77
C ARG A 154 8.55 -6.05 5.75
N PRO A 155 8.17 -6.27 4.48
CA PRO A 155 8.24 -5.24 3.44
C PRO A 155 7.43 -3.98 3.76
N GLU A 156 6.38 -4.10 4.58
CA GLU A 156 5.58 -2.97 5.07
C GLU A 156 6.43 -1.87 5.71
N GLY A 157 7.55 -2.22 6.36
CA GLY A 157 8.46 -1.26 6.99
C GLY A 157 9.17 -0.31 6.02
N VAL A 158 9.22 -0.65 4.73
CA VAL A 158 9.79 0.22 3.68
C VAL A 158 8.74 0.71 2.66
N CYS A 159 7.55 0.12 2.65
CA CYS A 159 6.50 0.45 1.68
C CYS A 159 6.08 1.91 1.71
N ALA A 160 5.96 2.55 2.87
CA ALA A 160 5.53 3.95 2.94
C ALA A 160 6.53 4.89 2.22
N PHE A 161 7.83 4.60 2.35
CA PHE A 161 8.86 5.30 1.59
C PHE A 161 8.72 5.05 0.09
N LEU A 162 8.54 3.79 -0.34
CA LEU A 162 8.36 3.45 -1.75
C LEU A 162 7.11 4.10 -2.36
N ILE A 163 5.99 4.13 -1.64
CA ILE A 163 4.76 4.85 -2.02
C ILE A 163 5.04 6.36 -2.13
N SER A 164 5.77 6.94 -1.16
CA SER A 164 6.05 8.37 -1.13
C SER A 164 6.89 8.84 -2.32
N ILE A 165 7.97 8.12 -2.67
CA ILE A 165 8.79 8.44 -3.84
C ILE A 165 8.01 8.22 -5.14
N ASN A 166 7.17 7.18 -5.19
CA ASN A 166 6.37 6.86 -6.36
C ASN A 166 5.34 7.97 -6.67
N LEU A 167 4.55 8.37 -5.67
CA LEU A 167 3.59 9.45 -5.82
C LEU A 167 4.29 10.80 -6.05
N TYR A 168 5.43 11.06 -5.41
CA TYR A 168 6.22 12.26 -5.66
C TYR A 168 6.66 12.35 -7.12
N PHE A 169 7.29 11.31 -7.66
CA PHE A 169 7.76 11.30 -9.05
C PHE A 169 6.61 11.32 -10.04
N ALA A 170 5.49 10.64 -9.76
CA ALA A 170 4.29 10.69 -10.59
C ALA A 170 3.75 12.13 -10.67
N VAL A 171 3.63 12.82 -9.53
CA VAL A 171 3.19 14.22 -9.48
C VAL A 171 4.19 15.14 -10.20
N GLN A 172 5.51 14.97 -9.99
CA GLN A 172 6.51 15.76 -10.70
C GLN A 172 6.49 15.50 -12.21
N PHE A 173 6.26 14.25 -12.63
CA PHE A 173 6.12 13.91 -14.02
C PHE A 173 4.91 14.62 -14.63
N ILE A 174 3.75 14.59 -13.97
CA ILE A 174 2.56 15.30 -14.46
C ILE A 174 2.87 16.80 -14.58
N ARG A 175 3.51 17.37 -13.57
CA ARG A 175 3.92 18.79 -13.54
C ARG A 175 4.87 19.14 -14.70
N TYR A 176 5.95 18.40 -14.91
CA TYR A 176 6.93 18.72 -15.95
C TYR A 176 6.41 18.45 -17.36
N SER A 177 5.60 17.41 -17.52
CA SER A 177 5.03 17.05 -18.81
C SER A 177 3.90 17.98 -19.20
N PHE A 178 2.86 18.12 -18.37
CA PHE A 178 1.60 18.74 -18.76
C PHE A 178 1.45 20.20 -18.35
N LEU A 179 2.16 20.66 -17.31
CA LEU A 179 2.10 22.06 -16.89
C LEU A 179 3.30 22.87 -17.41
N LEU A 180 4.52 22.47 -17.05
CA LEU A 180 5.73 23.25 -17.30
C LEU A 180 6.38 22.99 -18.67
N HIS A 181 5.99 21.92 -19.36
CA HIS A 181 6.52 21.55 -20.68
C HIS A 181 8.06 21.45 -20.73
N ARG A 182 8.68 20.87 -19.69
CA ARG A 182 10.15 20.72 -19.61
C ARG A 182 10.57 19.31 -19.99
N PRO A 183 11.21 19.09 -21.15
CA PRO A 183 11.39 17.76 -21.71
C PRO A 183 12.31 16.85 -20.90
N VAL A 184 13.44 17.38 -20.43
CA VAL A 184 14.40 16.58 -19.65
C VAL A 184 13.80 16.18 -18.31
N GLY A 185 13.18 17.13 -17.59
CA GLY A 185 12.52 16.86 -16.31
C GLY A 185 11.38 15.86 -16.44
N ALA A 186 10.61 15.92 -17.53
CA ALA A 186 9.55 14.95 -17.82
C ALA A 186 10.11 13.53 -17.97
N VAL A 187 11.15 13.32 -18.79
CA VAL A 187 11.75 11.99 -19.00
C VAL A 187 12.36 11.44 -17.71
N VAL A 188 13.09 12.26 -16.94
CA VAL A 188 13.69 11.84 -15.68
C VAL A 188 12.62 11.41 -14.67
N CYS A 189 11.60 12.24 -14.45
CA CYS A 189 10.53 11.91 -13.51
C CYS A 189 9.69 10.72 -13.99
N ALA A 190 9.45 10.58 -15.29
CA ALA A 190 8.75 9.42 -15.86
C ALA A 190 9.53 8.12 -15.61
N SER A 191 10.84 8.14 -15.88
CA SER A 191 11.72 6.99 -15.67
C SER A 191 11.79 6.61 -14.19
N ALA A 192 11.92 7.61 -13.30
CA ALA A 192 11.86 7.41 -11.86
C ALA A 192 10.49 6.88 -11.39
N THR A 193 9.39 7.34 -11.99
CA THR A 193 8.05 6.83 -11.72
C THR A 193 7.97 5.34 -12.06
N VAL A 194 8.43 4.94 -13.25
CA VAL A 194 8.45 3.52 -13.68
C VAL A 194 9.29 2.66 -12.73
N LEU A 195 10.50 3.10 -12.40
CA LEU A 195 11.38 2.40 -11.47
C LEU A 195 10.73 2.23 -10.10
N THR A 196 10.25 3.31 -9.50
CA THR A 196 9.63 3.26 -8.16
C THR A 196 8.33 2.45 -8.16
N THR A 197 7.57 2.46 -9.24
CA THR A 197 6.38 1.61 -9.42
C THR A 197 6.75 0.13 -9.41
N LEU A 198 7.76 -0.27 -10.18
CA LEU A 198 8.21 -1.66 -10.23
C LEU A 198 8.84 -2.10 -8.91
N LEU A 199 9.60 -1.23 -8.25
CA LEU A 199 10.14 -1.50 -6.91
C LEU A 199 9.01 -1.70 -5.88
N LEU A 200 7.98 -0.84 -5.89
CA LEU A 200 6.86 -0.98 -4.96
C LEU A 200 6.08 -2.28 -5.20
N ALA A 201 5.74 -2.59 -6.46
CA ALA A 201 5.01 -3.80 -6.81
C ALA A 201 5.82 -5.08 -6.53
N SER A 202 7.16 -5.01 -6.63
CA SER A 202 8.05 -6.12 -6.28
C SER A 202 8.21 -6.27 -4.76
N ALA A 203 8.32 -5.17 -4.01
CA ALA A 203 8.42 -5.21 -2.55
C ALA A 203 7.16 -5.80 -1.93
N LYS A 204 5.99 -5.41 -2.46
CA LYS A 204 4.69 -5.87 -1.97
C LYS A 204 3.74 -6.07 -3.15
N PRO A 205 3.44 -7.33 -3.50
CA PRO A 205 2.63 -7.66 -4.66
C PRO A 205 1.26 -6.98 -4.70
N SER A 206 0.63 -6.64 -3.57
CA SER A 206 -0.69 -5.98 -3.51
C SER A 206 -0.74 -4.53 -4.02
N PHE A 207 0.21 -4.13 -4.87
CA PHE A 207 0.29 -2.81 -5.51
C PHE A 207 0.41 -2.91 -7.05
N TRP A 208 0.26 -4.08 -7.65
CA TRP A 208 0.27 -4.22 -9.11
C TRP A 208 -0.88 -3.46 -9.77
N PHE A 209 -2.06 -3.41 -9.17
CA PHE A 209 -3.17 -2.64 -9.71
C PHE A 209 -2.95 -1.14 -9.51
N ALA A 210 -2.36 -0.73 -8.39
CA ALA A 210 -1.95 0.65 -8.16
C ALA A 210 -0.89 1.09 -9.18
N ALA A 211 0.05 0.20 -9.53
CA ALA A 211 1.03 0.43 -10.58
C ALA A 211 0.37 0.77 -11.92
N ILE A 212 -0.72 0.10 -12.29
CA ILE A 212 -1.49 0.43 -13.51
C ILE A 212 -2.01 1.86 -13.45
N VAL A 213 -2.56 2.30 -12.32
CA VAL A 213 -3.07 3.67 -12.14
C VAL A 213 -1.94 4.70 -12.29
N VAL A 214 -0.79 4.46 -11.66
CA VAL A 214 0.39 5.34 -11.74
C VAL A 214 0.94 5.45 -13.16
N MET A 215 0.74 4.43 -13.99
CA MET A 215 1.15 4.44 -15.39
C MET A 215 0.19 5.19 -16.32
N VAL A 216 -1.03 5.56 -15.88
CA VAL A 216 -2.01 6.29 -16.71
C VAL A 216 -1.45 7.61 -17.26
N PRO A 217 -0.81 8.50 -16.46
CA PRO A 217 -0.16 9.69 -16.98
C PRO A 217 0.95 9.39 -18.01
N VAL A 218 1.67 8.28 -17.84
CA VAL A 218 2.74 7.87 -18.76
C VAL A 218 2.14 7.48 -20.11
N VAL A 219 1.07 6.68 -20.10
CA VAL A 219 0.32 6.32 -21.32
C VAL A 219 -0.24 7.58 -21.99
N ALA A 220 -0.85 8.49 -21.22
CA ALA A 220 -1.36 9.76 -21.75
C ALA A 220 -0.26 10.62 -22.39
N PHE A 221 0.97 10.58 -21.86
CA PHE A 221 2.12 11.26 -22.44
C PHE A 221 2.53 10.66 -23.80
N PHE A 222 2.47 9.34 -23.97
CA PHE A 222 2.73 8.69 -25.27
C PHE A 222 1.72 9.08 -26.35
N LEU A 223 0.51 9.52 -25.99
CA LEU A 223 -0.50 10.02 -26.92
C LEU A 223 -0.26 11.48 -27.37
N ARG A 224 0.65 12.23 -26.71
CA ARG A 224 0.89 13.63 -27.06
C ARG A 224 1.67 13.81 -28.36
N GLN A 225 1.32 14.81 -29.15
CA GLN A 225 2.06 15.18 -30.36
C GLN A 225 3.34 15.96 -30.01
N ASN A 226 4.38 15.85 -30.86
CA ASN A 226 5.64 16.63 -30.81
C ASN A 226 6.63 16.33 -29.66
N TRP A 227 6.67 15.09 -29.15
CA TRP A 227 7.60 14.65 -28.08
C TRP A 227 8.40 13.37 -28.43
N TRP A 228 8.66 13.13 -29.72
CA TRP A 228 9.16 11.83 -30.21
C TRP A 228 10.48 11.39 -29.55
N ARG A 229 11.46 12.30 -29.38
CA ARG A 229 12.75 11.97 -28.74
C ARG A 229 12.55 11.52 -27.30
N GLN A 230 11.66 12.21 -26.57
CA GLN A 230 11.35 11.91 -25.18
C GLN A 230 10.59 10.59 -25.06
N LYS A 231 9.72 10.26 -26.02
CA LYS A 231 9.02 8.96 -26.06
C LYS A 231 10.00 7.81 -26.29
N ILE A 232 10.96 7.95 -27.20
CA ILE A 232 12.00 6.93 -27.43
C ILE A 232 12.86 6.77 -26.17
N ALA A 233 13.35 7.89 -25.61
CA ALA A 233 14.15 7.86 -24.39
C ALA A 233 13.40 7.19 -23.23
N LEU A 234 12.11 7.51 -23.05
CA LEU A 234 11.27 6.89 -22.04
C LEU A 234 10.99 5.41 -22.33
N GLY A 235 10.75 5.03 -23.58
CA GLY A 235 10.58 3.64 -23.99
C GLY A 235 11.81 2.79 -23.67
N LEU A 236 13.01 3.31 -23.95
CA LEU A 236 14.27 2.68 -23.58
C LEU A 236 14.44 2.59 -22.06
N ALA A 237 14.15 3.68 -21.34
CA ALA A 237 14.22 3.69 -19.88
C ALA A 237 13.26 2.67 -19.25
N ILE A 238 12.03 2.53 -19.77
CA ILE A 238 11.07 1.51 -19.34
C ILE A 238 11.65 0.11 -19.56
N ALA A 239 12.17 -0.18 -20.75
CA ALA A 239 12.75 -1.49 -21.07
C ALA A 239 13.93 -1.85 -20.16
N VAL A 240 14.86 -0.91 -19.96
CA VAL A 240 16.02 -1.09 -19.08
C VAL A 240 15.57 -1.29 -17.63
N THR A 241 14.63 -0.49 -17.15
CA THR A 241 14.12 -0.59 -15.77
C THR A 241 13.39 -1.91 -15.53
N ALA A 242 12.55 -2.33 -16.48
CA ALA A 242 11.86 -3.61 -16.43
C ALA A 242 12.85 -4.78 -16.42
N ALA A 243 13.88 -4.73 -17.27
CA ALA A 243 14.95 -5.73 -17.25
C ALA A 243 15.69 -5.75 -15.90
N LEU A 244 16.06 -4.60 -15.34
CA LEU A 244 16.78 -4.53 -14.07
C LEU A 244 15.99 -5.07 -12.87
N VAL A 245 14.67 -4.86 -12.84
CA VAL A 245 13.84 -5.25 -11.69
C VAL A 245 13.20 -6.63 -11.88
N LEU A 246 12.65 -6.93 -13.05
CA LEU A 246 11.86 -8.15 -13.28
C LEU A 246 12.72 -9.35 -13.70
N TRP A 247 13.87 -9.12 -14.33
CA TRP A 247 14.74 -10.22 -14.76
C TRP A 247 15.33 -11.02 -13.60
N PRO A 248 15.86 -10.41 -12.52
CA PRO A 248 16.34 -11.14 -11.35
C PRO A 248 15.22 -12.00 -10.73
N GLU A 249 14.02 -11.43 -10.57
CA GLU A 249 12.84 -12.14 -10.05
C GLU A 249 12.50 -13.36 -10.92
N CYS A 250 12.52 -13.21 -12.25
CA CYS A 250 12.26 -14.30 -13.19
C CYS A 250 13.30 -15.43 -13.12
N ILE A 251 14.54 -15.15 -12.70
CA ILE A 251 15.57 -16.16 -12.54
C ILE A 251 15.41 -16.86 -11.18
N LEU A 252 15.23 -16.08 -10.12
CA LEU A 252 15.21 -16.59 -8.75
C LEU A 252 13.94 -17.41 -8.45
N SER A 253 12.78 -16.99 -8.96
CA SER A 253 11.50 -17.69 -8.77
C SER A 253 11.44 -19.08 -9.41
N ARG A 254 12.20 -19.35 -10.47
CA ARG A 254 12.19 -20.66 -11.17
C ARG A 254 12.54 -21.83 -10.27
N LYS A 255 13.36 -21.60 -9.25
CA LYS A 255 13.83 -22.63 -8.32
C LYS A 255 12.92 -22.80 -7.09
N ASP A 256 11.86 -21.99 -6.96
CA ASP A 256 10.96 -21.99 -5.80
C ASP A 256 9.58 -22.55 -6.17
N ALA A 257 9.29 -23.79 -5.74
CA ALA A 257 8.00 -24.43 -5.98
C ALA A 257 6.84 -23.71 -5.27
N GLU A 258 7.09 -23.03 -4.15
CA GLU A 258 6.04 -22.27 -3.46
C GLU A 258 5.64 -21.03 -4.26
N SER A 259 6.57 -20.41 -5.00
CA SER A 259 6.26 -19.29 -5.90
C SER A 259 5.22 -19.66 -6.97
N GLN A 260 5.20 -20.93 -7.41
CA GLN A 260 4.27 -21.40 -8.43
C GLN A 260 2.88 -21.72 -7.86
N THR A 261 2.82 -22.21 -6.62
CA THR A 261 1.60 -22.72 -5.99
C THR A 261 0.89 -21.68 -5.13
N PHE A 262 1.59 -20.65 -4.66
CA PHE A 262 1.04 -19.66 -3.71
C PHE A 262 -0.21 -18.96 -4.25
N LEU A 263 -0.13 -18.33 -5.42
CA LEU A 263 -1.24 -17.58 -5.99
C LEU A 263 -2.43 -18.50 -6.34
N PRO A 264 -2.27 -19.63 -7.06
CA PRO A 264 -3.38 -20.55 -7.31
C PRO A 264 -4.05 -21.05 -6.02
N THR A 265 -3.26 -21.43 -5.01
CA THR A 265 -3.80 -21.89 -3.71
C THR A 265 -4.58 -20.76 -3.02
N MET A 266 -4.03 -19.55 -2.98
CA MET A 266 -4.69 -18.37 -2.40
C MET A 266 -6.03 -18.09 -3.08
N LEU A 267 -6.06 -18.08 -4.40
CA LEU A 267 -7.28 -17.84 -5.18
C LEU A 267 -8.34 -18.91 -4.89
N PHE A 268 -7.93 -20.17 -4.73
CA PHE A 268 -8.82 -21.27 -4.38
C PHE A 268 -9.40 -21.11 -2.96
N VAL A 269 -8.56 -20.95 -1.94
CA VAL A 269 -9.03 -20.94 -0.54
C VAL A 269 -9.82 -19.69 -0.18
N ILE A 270 -9.46 -18.52 -0.73
CA ILE A 270 -10.17 -17.26 -0.45
C ILE A 270 -11.56 -17.23 -1.09
N HIS A 271 -11.76 -17.99 -2.17
CA HIS A 271 -13.04 -18.09 -2.89
C HIS A 271 -13.69 -19.47 -2.71
N ALA A 272 -13.29 -20.20 -1.67
CA ALA A 272 -13.69 -21.59 -1.44
C ALA A 272 -15.21 -21.77 -1.38
N ASP A 273 -15.94 -20.83 -0.77
CA ASP A 273 -17.41 -20.84 -0.73
C ASP A 273 -18.04 -20.75 -2.12
N LEU A 274 -17.59 -19.79 -2.93
CA LEU A 274 -18.07 -19.57 -4.29
C LEU A 274 -17.67 -20.71 -5.24
N ILE A 275 -16.48 -21.28 -5.03
CA ILE A 275 -15.98 -22.44 -5.79
C ILE A 275 -16.79 -23.67 -5.44
N ARG A 276 -17.03 -23.94 -4.15
CA ARG A 276 -17.90 -25.02 -3.69
C ARG A 276 -19.28 -24.90 -4.33
N ASP A 277 -19.89 -23.72 -4.30
CA ASP A 277 -21.22 -23.51 -4.88
C ASP A 277 -21.22 -23.75 -6.41
N GLN A 278 -20.14 -23.38 -7.10
CA GLN A 278 -19.99 -23.67 -8.53
C GLN A 278 -19.83 -25.16 -8.80
N MET A 279 -19.04 -25.88 -7.99
CA MET A 279 -18.89 -27.33 -8.10
C MET A 279 -20.23 -28.05 -7.89
N ALA A 280 -21.05 -27.60 -6.93
CA ALA A 280 -22.38 -28.15 -6.70
C ALA A 280 -23.29 -28.02 -7.94
N GLU A 281 -23.27 -26.86 -8.59
CA GLU A 281 -24.04 -26.60 -9.80
C GLU A 281 -23.54 -27.43 -10.98
N ASP A 282 -22.22 -27.50 -11.18
CA ASP A 282 -21.62 -28.32 -12.23
C ASP A 282 -22.00 -29.81 -12.09
N LEU A 283 -22.00 -30.34 -10.87
CA LEU A 283 -22.40 -31.72 -10.56
C LEU A 283 -23.90 -31.97 -10.78
N LYS A 284 -24.73 -30.95 -10.56
CA LYS A 284 -26.19 -31.00 -10.78
C LYS A 284 -26.53 -30.93 -12.26
N GLU A 285 -25.85 -30.09 -13.02
CA GLU A 285 -26.08 -29.89 -14.47
C GLU A 285 -25.40 -30.94 -15.35
N ASN A 286 -24.62 -31.86 -14.77
CA ASN A 286 -23.78 -32.80 -15.51
C ASN A 286 -22.87 -32.06 -16.52
N ALA A 287 -22.22 -30.98 -16.08
CA ALA A 287 -21.37 -30.18 -16.93
C ALA A 287 -20.22 -31.04 -17.52
N HIS A 288 -19.89 -30.81 -18.80
CA HIS A 288 -18.74 -31.45 -19.43
C HIS A 288 -17.45 -30.79 -18.94
N LEU A 289 -16.69 -31.47 -18.08
CA LEU A 289 -15.51 -30.96 -17.39
C LEU A 289 -14.29 -31.85 -17.65
N PRO A 290 -13.05 -31.32 -17.52
CA PRO A 290 -11.82 -32.11 -17.66
C PRO A 290 -11.58 -33.07 -16.49
N TYR A 291 -12.43 -33.06 -15.47
CA TYR A 291 -12.34 -33.90 -14.27
C TYR A 291 -13.48 -34.92 -14.26
N SER A 292 -13.20 -36.14 -13.80
CA SER A 292 -14.24 -37.16 -13.66
C SER A 292 -15.28 -36.74 -12.62
N ARG A 293 -16.55 -37.06 -12.89
CA ARG A 293 -17.67 -36.69 -12.02
C ARG A 293 -17.52 -37.28 -10.61
N GLU A 294 -17.12 -38.53 -10.51
CA GLU A 294 -16.92 -39.23 -9.23
C GLU A 294 -15.86 -38.54 -8.37
N TRP A 295 -14.72 -38.21 -8.98
CA TRP A 295 -13.67 -37.49 -8.28
C TRP A 295 -14.15 -36.10 -7.85
N LEU A 296 -14.80 -35.36 -8.74
CA LEU A 296 -15.31 -34.02 -8.44
C LEU A 296 -16.33 -34.03 -7.29
N GLN A 297 -17.19 -35.05 -7.24
CA GLN A 297 -18.16 -35.23 -6.16
C GLN A 297 -17.48 -35.46 -4.81
N ARG A 298 -16.38 -36.22 -4.76
CA ARG A 298 -15.57 -36.39 -3.55
C ARG A 298 -14.92 -35.07 -3.12
N VAL A 299 -14.31 -34.34 -4.06
CA VAL A 299 -13.66 -33.06 -3.75
C VAL A 299 -14.67 -32.01 -3.27
N TYR A 300 -15.86 -31.95 -3.89
CA TYR A 300 -16.95 -31.08 -3.44
C TYR A 300 -17.35 -31.40 -1.99
N ALA A 301 -17.58 -32.68 -1.66
CA ALA A 301 -17.99 -33.10 -0.32
C ALA A 301 -16.90 -32.78 0.73
N ALA A 302 -15.63 -33.01 0.38
CA ALA A 302 -14.50 -32.66 1.24
C ALA A 302 -14.40 -31.15 1.46
N LEU A 303 -14.50 -30.34 0.40
CA LEU A 303 -14.45 -28.88 0.49
C LEU A 303 -15.59 -28.32 1.35
N ASP A 304 -16.83 -28.78 1.15
CA ASP A 304 -17.98 -28.36 1.96
C ASP A 304 -17.82 -28.73 3.44
N SER A 305 -17.34 -29.95 3.73
CA SER A 305 -17.05 -30.38 5.09
C SER A 305 -15.98 -29.52 5.76
N GLU A 306 -14.87 -29.22 5.07
CA GLU A 306 -13.79 -28.40 5.62
C GLU A 306 -14.22 -26.93 5.83
N ILE A 307 -15.06 -26.38 4.95
CA ILE A 307 -15.66 -25.06 5.16
C ILE A 307 -16.52 -25.07 6.44
N GLY A 308 -17.37 -26.09 6.63
CA GLY A 308 -18.20 -26.24 7.83
C GLY A 308 -17.39 -26.39 9.13
N LYS A 309 -16.28 -27.14 9.10
CA LYS A 309 -15.34 -27.23 10.23
C LYS A 309 -14.71 -25.88 10.55
N SER A 310 -14.26 -25.14 9.53
CA SER A 310 -13.65 -23.82 9.73
C SER A 310 -14.60 -22.82 10.37
N GLN A 311 -15.90 -22.89 10.02
CA GLN A 311 -16.95 -22.06 10.61
C GLN A 311 -17.18 -22.36 12.09
N THR A 312 -17.10 -23.64 12.45
CA THR A 312 -17.35 -24.12 13.81
C THR A 312 -16.15 -23.84 14.72
N ASN A 313 -14.93 -24.09 14.23
CA ASN A 313 -13.71 -24.01 15.03
C ASN A 313 -13.16 -22.57 15.14
N TYR A 314 -13.44 -21.72 14.15
CA TYR A 314 -12.91 -20.35 14.09
C TYR A 314 -14.02 -19.32 13.76
N PRO A 315 -15.08 -19.25 14.58
CA PRO A 315 -16.20 -18.36 14.30
C PRO A 315 -15.74 -16.90 14.33
N GLY A 316 -16.12 -16.14 13.30
CA GLY A 316 -15.92 -14.69 13.26
C GLY A 316 -14.48 -14.22 12.99
N HIS A 317 -13.55 -15.11 12.62
CA HIS A 317 -12.18 -14.70 12.28
C HIS A 317 -12.12 -13.89 10.97
N TYR A 318 -12.91 -14.31 9.97
CA TYR A 318 -13.14 -13.60 8.71
C TYR A 318 -14.65 -13.35 8.50
N PRO A 319 -15.26 -12.37 9.20
CA PRO A 319 -16.70 -12.11 9.16
C PRO A 319 -17.26 -11.93 7.74
N SER A 320 -16.50 -11.29 6.85
CA SER A 320 -16.92 -11.00 5.48
C SER A 320 -17.02 -12.24 4.59
N LEU A 321 -16.16 -13.24 4.83
CA LEU A 321 -16.12 -14.51 4.11
C LEU A 321 -17.01 -15.57 4.76
N LYS A 322 -17.27 -15.44 6.08
CA LYS A 322 -18.03 -16.40 6.89
C LYS A 322 -17.37 -17.78 7.02
N PHE A 323 -16.09 -17.92 6.74
CA PHE A 323 -15.29 -19.12 6.96
C PHE A 323 -13.82 -18.71 7.08
N ASN A 324 -12.94 -19.59 7.60
CA ASN A 324 -11.53 -19.26 7.76
C ASN A 324 -10.68 -19.83 6.60
N PRO A 325 -10.22 -18.99 5.65
CA PRO A 325 -9.37 -19.44 4.54
C PRO A 325 -7.97 -19.89 5.00
N GLU A 326 -7.45 -19.39 6.12
CA GLU A 326 -6.15 -19.82 6.66
C GLU A 326 -6.22 -21.25 7.16
N TYR A 327 -7.34 -21.67 7.75
CA TYR A 327 -7.59 -23.06 8.10
C TYR A 327 -7.57 -23.95 6.84
N LEU A 328 -8.25 -23.54 5.76
CA LEU A 328 -8.27 -24.31 4.51
C LEU A 328 -6.90 -24.42 3.84
N TRP A 329 -5.99 -23.50 4.13
CA TRP A 329 -4.63 -23.50 3.60
C TRP A 329 -3.66 -24.29 4.48
N PHE A 330 -3.56 -23.92 5.75
CA PHE A 330 -2.44 -24.33 6.60
C PHE A 330 -2.76 -25.52 7.50
N ASP A 331 -4.03 -25.85 7.73
CA ASP A 331 -4.36 -26.98 8.59
C ASP A 331 -3.92 -28.30 7.94
N PRO A 332 -3.24 -29.21 8.67
CA PRO A 332 -2.79 -30.50 8.13
C PRO A 332 -3.93 -31.42 7.63
N SER A 333 -5.15 -31.18 8.09
CA SER A 333 -6.36 -31.91 7.67
C SER A 333 -7.15 -31.21 6.57
N SER A 334 -6.73 -30.00 6.17
CA SER A 334 -7.46 -29.16 5.21
C SER A 334 -7.56 -29.73 3.80
N ILE A 335 -8.50 -29.18 3.03
CA ILE A 335 -8.72 -29.51 1.62
C ILE A 335 -7.48 -29.30 0.76
N THR A 336 -6.64 -28.29 1.04
CA THR A 336 -5.42 -28.05 0.26
C THR A 336 -4.38 -29.15 0.49
N THR A 337 -4.22 -29.60 1.74
CA THR A 337 -3.35 -30.75 2.06
C THR A 337 -3.87 -32.04 1.43
N GLN A 338 -5.18 -32.27 1.46
CA GLN A 338 -5.81 -33.42 0.81
C GLN A 338 -5.56 -33.42 -0.71
N LEU A 339 -5.84 -32.30 -1.38
CA LEU A 339 -5.61 -32.18 -2.83
C LEU A 339 -4.14 -32.29 -3.19
N ARG A 340 -3.21 -31.74 -2.39
CA ARG A 340 -1.77 -31.96 -2.60
C ARG A 340 -1.40 -33.44 -2.55
N ARG A 341 -2.00 -34.23 -1.65
CA ARG A 341 -1.77 -35.69 -1.59
C ARG A 341 -2.36 -36.40 -2.81
N GLU A 342 -3.57 -36.04 -3.24
CA GLU A 342 -4.23 -36.66 -4.40
C GLU A 342 -3.51 -36.37 -5.72
N PHE A 343 -3.04 -35.13 -5.93
CA PHE A 343 -2.27 -34.75 -7.12
C PHE A 343 -0.78 -35.18 -7.04
N GLY A 344 -0.30 -35.57 -5.85
CA GLY A 344 1.06 -36.07 -5.62
C GLY A 344 2.14 -35.08 -6.10
N SER A 345 3.04 -35.56 -6.97
CA SER A 345 4.11 -34.73 -7.55
C SER A 345 3.65 -33.83 -8.70
N ASN A 346 2.41 -33.94 -9.17
CA ASN A 346 1.90 -33.16 -10.29
C ASN A 346 1.37 -31.79 -9.85
N VAL A 347 2.30 -30.93 -9.44
CA VAL A 347 2.03 -29.57 -8.97
C VAL A 347 1.36 -28.70 -10.04
N SER A 348 1.68 -28.90 -11.32
CA SER A 348 1.06 -28.17 -12.43
C SER A 348 -0.44 -28.47 -12.50
N ALA A 349 -0.82 -29.75 -12.51
CA ALA A 349 -2.22 -30.15 -12.57
C ALA A 349 -3.03 -29.66 -11.37
N LEU A 350 -2.43 -29.64 -10.17
CA LEU A 350 -3.05 -29.04 -8.98
C LEU A 350 -3.32 -27.54 -9.17
N CYS A 351 -2.33 -26.80 -9.69
CA CYS A 351 -2.48 -25.37 -9.97
C CYS A 351 -3.53 -25.11 -11.06
N ASP A 352 -3.59 -25.98 -12.08
CA ASP A 352 -4.58 -25.90 -13.16
C ASP A 352 -5.99 -26.17 -12.62
N PHE A 353 -6.15 -27.10 -11.67
CA PHE A 353 -7.42 -27.32 -10.96
C PHE A 353 -7.87 -26.07 -10.19
N TYR A 354 -6.98 -25.47 -9.39
CA TYR A 354 -7.31 -24.25 -8.65
C TYR A 354 -7.68 -23.08 -9.56
N ARG A 355 -6.90 -22.85 -10.62
CA ARG A 355 -7.17 -21.77 -11.59
C ARG A 355 -8.45 -22.03 -12.38
N PHE A 356 -8.69 -23.28 -12.77
CA PHE A 356 -9.88 -23.68 -13.51
C PHE A 356 -11.14 -23.31 -12.73
N TYR A 357 -11.24 -23.74 -11.47
CA TYR A 357 -12.44 -23.48 -10.67
C TYR A 357 -12.58 -22.01 -10.29
N TYR A 358 -11.48 -21.32 -9.98
CA TYR A 358 -11.51 -19.88 -9.77
C TYR A 358 -12.10 -19.14 -10.97
N TRP A 359 -11.57 -19.38 -12.18
CA TRP A 359 -12.04 -18.67 -13.38
C TRP A 359 -13.44 -19.09 -13.78
N ARG A 360 -13.77 -20.39 -13.64
CA ARG A 360 -15.11 -20.89 -13.89
C ARG A 360 -16.16 -20.24 -13.00
N THR A 361 -15.86 -20.04 -11.71
CA THR A 361 -16.72 -19.29 -10.78
C THR A 361 -16.91 -17.85 -11.23
N TRP A 362 -15.87 -17.16 -11.70
CA TRP A 362 -16.02 -15.81 -12.26
C TRP A 362 -16.90 -15.76 -13.51
N GLN A 363 -16.79 -16.77 -14.38
CA GLN A 363 -17.57 -16.86 -15.62
C GLN A 363 -19.05 -17.19 -15.36
N ARG A 364 -19.32 -18.13 -14.45
CA ARG A 364 -20.66 -18.67 -14.20
C ARG A 364 -21.41 -17.92 -13.10
N ARG A 365 -20.70 -17.33 -12.14
CA ARG A 365 -21.25 -16.61 -10.98
C ARG A 365 -20.67 -15.20 -10.81
N PRO A 366 -20.63 -14.36 -11.87
CA PRO A 366 -19.98 -13.05 -11.83
C PRO A 366 -20.59 -12.13 -10.76
N PHE A 367 -21.92 -12.15 -10.59
CA PHE A 367 -22.60 -11.31 -9.59
C PHE A 367 -22.22 -11.69 -8.16
N ARG A 368 -22.01 -12.98 -7.86
CA ARG A 368 -21.58 -13.43 -6.53
C ARG A 368 -20.13 -13.06 -6.24
N ALA A 369 -19.25 -13.19 -7.25
CA ALA A 369 -17.88 -12.72 -7.16
C ALA A 369 -17.81 -11.20 -6.93
N LEU A 370 -18.59 -10.41 -7.68
CA LEU A 370 -18.72 -8.97 -7.48
C LEU A 370 -19.30 -8.62 -6.10
N GLN A 371 -20.27 -9.40 -5.60
CA GLN A 371 -20.80 -9.22 -4.25
C GLN A 371 -19.72 -9.45 -3.18
N LYS A 372 -18.83 -10.44 -3.36
CA LYS A 372 -17.66 -10.63 -2.49
C LYS A 372 -16.74 -9.42 -2.54
N VAL A 373 -16.40 -8.92 -3.74
CA VAL A 373 -15.57 -7.72 -3.90
C VAL A 373 -16.22 -6.51 -3.21
N ALA A 374 -17.51 -6.27 -3.40
CA ALA A 374 -18.23 -5.17 -2.75
C ALA A 374 -18.19 -5.26 -1.21
N ARG A 375 -18.36 -6.47 -0.64
CA ARG A 375 -18.20 -6.71 0.81
C ARG A 375 -16.78 -6.38 1.27
N GLN A 376 -15.76 -6.78 0.50
CA GLN A 376 -14.37 -6.45 0.82
C GLN A 376 -14.14 -4.93 0.81
N PHE A 377 -14.64 -4.22 -0.22
CA PHE A 377 -14.58 -2.75 -0.27
C PHE A 377 -15.26 -2.10 0.95
N SER A 378 -16.38 -2.66 1.41
CA SER A 378 -17.06 -2.11 2.58
C SER A 378 -16.13 -2.06 3.80
N ILE A 379 -15.28 -3.07 4.04
CA ILE A 379 -14.32 -3.08 5.16
C ILE A 379 -13.39 -1.86 5.13
N TYR A 380 -12.96 -1.43 3.94
CA TYR A 380 -12.03 -0.31 3.81
C TYR A 380 -12.70 1.06 3.90
N TYR A 381 -13.91 1.17 3.37
CA TYR A 381 -14.58 2.45 3.18
C TYR A 381 -15.67 2.72 4.22
N TYR A 382 -16.21 1.72 4.91
CA TYR A 382 -17.37 1.86 5.79
C TYR A 382 -17.38 0.88 6.98
N PRO A 383 -17.78 1.31 8.19
CA PRO A 383 -18.12 2.67 8.59
C PRO A 383 -16.88 3.56 8.82
N ASP A 384 -15.78 2.96 9.26
CA ASP A 384 -14.54 3.66 9.62
C ASP A 384 -13.41 3.16 8.74
N CYS A 385 -12.66 4.08 8.09
CA CYS A 385 -11.54 3.68 7.27
C CYS A 385 -10.40 3.08 8.12
N PRO A 386 -10.07 1.78 7.98
CA PRO A 386 -9.11 1.11 8.85
C PRO A 386 -7.65 1.48 8.56
N ALA A 387 -7.38 2.26 7.51
CA ALA A 387 -6.06 2.86 7.27
C ALA A 387 -5.65 3.85 8.36
N TYR A 388 -6.61 4.37 9.13
CA TYR A 388 -6.39 5.24 10.29
C TYR A 388 -6.63 4.53 11.61
N ALA A 389 -6.39 3.22 11.67
CA ALA A 389 -6.58 2.43 12.87
C ALA A 389 -5.94 3.11 14.10
N SER A 390 -6.74 3.29 15.14
CA SER A 390 -6.40 4.13 16.29
C SER A 390 -6.09 3.24 17.50
N MET A 391 -5.08 2.36 17.35
CA MET A 391 -4.70 1.43 18.41
C MET A 391 -4.31 2.20 19.68
N LYS A 392 -5.01 1.94 20.79
CA LYS A 392 -4.81 2.67 22.04
C LYS A 392 -3.49 2.30 22.72
N ILE A 393 -3.19 1.01 22.76
CA ILE A 393 -2.04 0.42 23.43
C ILE A 393 -1.49 -0.68 22.54
N TRP A 394 -0.17 -0.70 22.38
CA TRP A 394 0.56 -1.78 21.74
C TRP A 394 1.51 -2.42 22.77
N PRO A 395 1.17 -3.60 23.31
CA PRO A 395 2.01 -4.29 24.29
C PRO A 395 3.19 -4.96 23.58
N LEU A 396 4.39 -4.39 23.71
CA LEU A 396 5.56 -4.95 23.03
C LEU A 396 6.02 -6.29 23.63
N MET A 397 5.81 -6.53 24.93
CA MET A 397 6.18 -7.81 25.57
C MET A 397 5.56 -9.00 24.85
N ASP A 398 4.22 -9.04 24.73
CA ASP A 398 3.49 -10.12 24.05
C ASP A 398 3.94 -10.31 22.59
N VAL A 399 4.40 -9.22 21.96
CA VAL A 399 4.84 -9.23 20.57
C VAL A 399 6.25 -9.82 20.46
N TYR A 400 7.16 -9.43 21.35
CA TYR A 400 8.51 -10.00 21.42
C TYR A 400 8.51 -11.44 21.95
N GLU A 401 7.54 -11.83 22.77
CA GLU A 401 7.33 -13.23 23.17
C GLU A 401 6.97 -14.12 21.97
N ARG A 402 6.01 -13.68 21.14
CA ARG A 402 5.69 -14.36 19.88
C ARG A 402 6.87 -14.37 18.91
N ALA A 403 7.66 -13.29 18.87
CA ALA A 403 8.86 -13.21 18.05
C ALA A 403 9.92 -14.21 18.52
N ALA A 404 10.18 -14.29 19.83
CA ALA A 404 11.11 -15.24 20.43
C ALA A 404 10.71 -16.68 20.12
N THR A 405 9.41 -16.99 20.23
CA THR A 405 8.86 -18.30 19.86
C THR A 405 9.10 -18.62 18.38
N SER A 406 8.87 -17.64 17.50
CA SER A 406 9.07 -17.79 16.05
C SER A 406 10.53 -18.00 15.68
N LEU A 407 11.44 -17.30 16.36
CA LEU A 407 12.90 -17.41 16.16
C LEU A 407 13.48 -18.69 16.75
N ASP A 408 12.77 -19.39 17.64
CA ASP A 408 13.24 -20.64 18.23
C ASP A 408 13.01 -21.87 17.33
N SER A 409 12.63 -21.67 16.06
CA SER A 409 12.53 -22.76 15.09
C SER A 409 13.89 -23.39 14.78
N GLU A 410 13.88 -24.66 14.37
CA GLU A 410 15.10 -25.41 14.07
C GLU A 410 15.95 -24.74 12.98
N ASP A 411 15.30 -24.13 11.99
CA ASP A 411 15.96 -23.46 10.87
C ASP A 411 16.78 -22.25 11.32
N TYR A 412 16.24 -21.43 12.22
CA TYR A 412 16.99 -20.32 12.81
C TYR A 412 18.16 -20.82 13.67
N ARG A 413 17.94 -21.85 14.51
CA ARG A 413 18.99 -22.41 15.38
C ARG A 413 20.17 -22.97 14.57
N LYS A 414 19.91 -23.58 13.41
CA LYS A 414 20.96 -24.08 12.50
C LYS A 414 21.86 -22.94 12.00
N ILE A 415 21.26 -21.83 11.56
CA ILE A 415 22.01 -20.67 11.05
C ILE A 415 22.72 -19.92 12.17
N ALA A 416 22.08 -19.76 13.33
CA ALA A 416 22.60 -19.01 14.47
C ALA A 416 23.99 -19.48 14.91
N ARG A 417 24.26 -20.79 14.84
CA ARG A 417 25.58 -21.39 15.12
C ARG A 417 26.71 -20.83 14.25
N SER A 418 26.39 -20.41 13.03
CA SER A 418 27.35 -19.90 12.04
C SER A 418 27.37 -18.38 11.92
N LEU A 419 26.39 -17.69 12.51
CA LEU A 419 26.23 -16.24 12.39
C LEU A 419 26.00 -15.61 13.77
N PRO A 420 27.05 -15.07 14.42
CA PRO A 420 26.95 -14.45 15.75
C PRO A 420 25.87 -13.36 15.84
N ALA A 421 25.74 -12.53 14.81
CA ALA A 421 24.74 -11.47 14.75
C ALA A 421 23.29 -11.97 14.90
N LEU A 422 23.00 -13.17 14.40
CA LEU A 422 21.68 -13.81 14.57
C LEU A 422 21.50 -14.33 15.99
N THR A 423 22.54 -14.90 16.59
CA THR A 423 22.52 -15.35 18.00
C THR A 423 22.25 -14.18 18.94
N ASP A 424 22.95 -13.05 18.75
CA ASP A 424 22.76 -11.85 19.56
C ASP A 424 21.34 -11.28 19.39
N PHE A 425 20.81 -11.26 18.17
CA PHE A 425 19.45 -10.83 17.88
C PHE A 425 18.41 -11.71 18.60
N MET A 426 18.58 -13.04 18.54
CA MET A 426 17.70 -13.99 19.23
C MET A 426 17.74 -13.79 20.75
N GLN A 427 18.92 -13.57 21.34
CA GLN A 427 19.07 -13.33 22.77
C GLN A 427 18.43 -12.01 23.21
N ARG A 428 18.65 -10.92 22.47
CA ARG A 428 18.01 -9.62 22.75
C ARG A 428 16.50 -9.69 22.61
N THR A 429 16.00 -10.41 21.62
CA THR A 429 14.55 -10.66 21.44
C THR A 429 13.95 -11.34 22.67
N LYS A 430 14.62 -12.34 23.24
CA LYS A 430 14.18 -13.00 24.49
C LYS A 430 14.17 -12.01 25.67
N SER A 431 15.21 -11.20 25.82
CA SER A 431 15.26 -10.18 26.88
C SER A 431 14.15 -9.13 26.75
N LEU A 432 13.79 -8.74 25.52
CA LEU A 432 12.70 -7.81 25.25
C LEU A 432 11.32 -8.42 25.51
N ALA A 433 11.15 -9.74 25.35
CA ALA A 433 9.90 -10.42 25.71
C ALA A 433 9.54 -10.24 27.20
N GLU A 434 10.54 -10.08 28.07
CA GLU A 434 10.35 -9.92 29.51
C GLU A 434 10.14 -8.46 29.95
N ASN A 435 10.74 -7.49 29.25
CA ASN A 435 10.89 -6.12 29.76
C ASN A 435 10.46 -5.00 28.79
N ALA A 436 9.93 -5.33 27.60
CA ALA A 436 9.62 -4.31 26.61
C ALA A 436 8.46 -3.38 27.04
N PRO A 437 8.57 -2.06 26.82
CA PRO A 437 7.54 -1.12 27.24
C PRO A 437 6.27 -1.23 26.39
N ALA A 438 5.10 -0.99 26.99
CA ALA A 438 3.87 -0.78 26.23
C ALA A 438 3.87 0.62 25.60
N ILE A 439 3.57 0.71 24.30
CA ILE A 439 3.45 1.98 23.59
C ILE A 439 2.00 2.45 23.64
N LYS A 440 1.79 3.74 23.91
CA LYS A 440 0.47 4.36 23.92
C LYS A 440 0.37 5.40 22.80
N GLN A 441 -0.70 5.34 22.04
CA GLN A 441 -1.02 6.41 21.09
C GLN A 441 -1.48 7.65 21.86
N GLN A 442 -0.98 8.82 21.45
CA GLN A 442 -1.37 10.09 22.08
C GLN A 442 -2.87 10.34 21.93
N GLY A 443 -3.51 10.79 23.01
CA GLY A 443 -4.96 11.00 23.05
C GLY A 443 -5.46 11.92 21.95
N LEU A 444 -4.82 13.08 21.74
CA LEU A 444 -5.21 14.03 20.68
C LEU A 444 -5.15 13.39 19.29
N LEU A 445 -4.03 12.75 18.95
CA LEU A 445 -3.85 12.14 17.64
C LEU A 445 -4.83 10.99 17.39
N ARG A 446 -5.22 10.26 18.45
CA ARG A 446 -6.25 9.21 18.35
C ARG A 446 -7.60 9.77 17.92
N HIS A 447 -8.01 10.93 18.44
CA HIS A 447 -9.26 11.57 18.02
C HIS A 447 -9.16 12.03 16.56
N VAL A 448 -8.04 12.66 16.18
CA VAL A 448 -7.81 13.07 14.78
C VAL A 448 -7.86 11.88 13.81
N LEU A 449 -7.25 10.75 14.16
CA LEU A 449 -7.31 9.54 13.34
C LEU A 449 -8.73 8.96 13.25
N ALA A 450 -9.48 8.97 14.35
CA ALA A 450 -10.88 8.55 14.35
C ALA A 450 -11.76 9.46 13.47
N ASP A 451 -11.58 10.78 13.56
CA ASP A 451 -12.29 11.76 12.73
C ASP A 451 -11.95 11.57 11.24
N LEU A 452 -10.68 11.32 10.92
CA LEU A 452 -10.26 10.98 9.55
C LEU A 452 -10.87 9.67 9.06
N ALA A 453 -10.96 8.65 9.92
CA ALA A 453 -11.56 7.36 9.60
C ALA A 453 -13.04 7.48 9.24
N VAL A 454 -13.82 8.17 10.08
CA VAL A 454 -15.27 8.37 9.90
C VAL A 454 -15.55 9.28 8.70
N SER A 455 -14.76 10.34 8.51
CA SER A 455 -15.01 11.31 7.45
C SER A 455 -14.56 10.84 6.06
N TYR A 456 -13.77 9.77 5.96
CA TYR A 456 -13.12 9.36 4.72
C TYR A 456 -14.09 9.14 3.56
N LEU A 457 -15.12 8.29 3.75
CA LEU A 457 -16.08 7.98 2.68
C LEU A 457 -16.90 9.20 2.27
N SER A 458 -17.38 9.98 3.24
CA SER A 458 -18.18 11.18 2.98
C SER A 458 -17.39 12.22 2.19
N LEU A 459 -16.13 12.47 2.57
CA LEU A 459 -15.24 13.39 1.85
C LEU A 459 -14.90 12.87 0.45
N LEU A 460 -14.66 11.56 0.31
CA LEU A 460 -14.41 10.93 -0.98
C LEU A 460 -15.60 11.11 -1.92
N LEU A 461 -16.81 10.73 -1.48
CA LEU A 461 -18.03 10.83 -2.30
C LEU A 461 -18.29 12.29 -2.71
N LEU A 462 -18.18 13.23 -1.77
CA LEU A 462 -18.31 14.65 -2.07
C LEU A 462 -17.28 15.10 -3.10
N ALA A 463 -16.02 14.73 -2.94
CA ALA A 463 -14.95 15.11 -3.87
C ALA A 463 -15.13 14.49 -5.27
N LEU A 464 -15.69 13.27 -5.36
CA LEU A 464 -16.05 12.64 -6.65
C LEU A 464 -17.19 13.39 -7.35
N ILE A 465 -18.22 13.77 -6.61
CA ILE A 465 -19.33 14.59 -7.12
C ILE A 465 -18.81 15.93 -7.63
N LEU A 466 -18.01 16.63 -6.82
CA LEU A 466 -17.41 17.91 -7.20
C LEU A 466 -16.49 17.78 -8.42
N SER A 467 -15.67 16.74 -8.48
CA SER A 467 -14.81 16.47 -9.64
C SER A 467 -15.65 16.30 -10.90
N THR A 468 -16.76 15.55 -10.82
CA THR A 468 -17.70 15.36 -11.94
C THR A 468 -18.30 16.70 -12.40
N ILE A 469 -18.73 17.53 -11.46
CA ILE A 469 -19.27 18.87 -11.77
C ILE A 469 -18.21 19.76 -12.44
N ILE A 470 -16.96 19.72 -11.97
CA ILE A 470 -15.84 20.50 -12.54
C ILE A 470 -15.54 20.07 -13.97
N PHE A 471 -15.53 18.76 -14.25
CA PHE A 471 -15.31 18.24 -15.60
C PHE A 471 -16.50 18.43 -16.53
N TRP A 472 -17.73 18.52 -16.01
CA TRP A 472 -18.92 18.89 -16.79
C TRP A 472 -18.91 20.38 -17.13
N LYS A 473 -18.78 21.26 -16.12
CA LYS A 473 -18.84 22.72 -16.25
C LYS A 473 -17.44 23.32 -16.44
N GLN A 474 -16.75 22.84 -17.46
CA GLN A 474 -15.31 23.10 -17.68
C GLN A 474 -14.94 24.58 -17.76
N ALA A 475 -15.76 25.40 -18.42
CA ALA A 475 -15.49 26.82 -18.57
C ALA A 475 -15.54 27.56 -17.22
N ARG A 476 -16.47 27.16 -16.35
CA ARG A 476 -16.70 27.80 -15.05
C ARG A 476 -15.60 27.51 -14.04
N TRP A 477 -15.06 26.29 -14.05
CA TRP A 477 -14.16 25.77 -13.01
C TRP A 477 -12.78 25.34 -13.55
N ARG A 478 -12.33 25.95 -14.65
CA ARG A 478 -11.10 25.55 -15.35
C ARG A 478 -9.88 25.47 -14.42
N ARG A 479 -9.76 26.36 -13.44
CA ARG A 479 -8.64 26.40 -12.49
C ARG A 479 -8.55 25.16 -11.58
N LEU A 480 -9.67 24.51 -11.27
CA LEU A 480 -9.71 23.36 -10.35
C LEU A 480 -9.54 22.01 -11.05
N LYS A 481 -9.52 21.98 -12.39
CA LYS A 481 -9.47 20.74 -13.17
C LYS A 481 -8.30 19.84 -12.80
N TRP A 482 -7.13 20.44 -12.59
CA TRP A 482 -5.92 19.69 -12.24
C TRP A 482 -5.97 19.15 -10.82
N LEU A 483 -6.53 19.90 -9.88
CA LEU A 483 -6.77 19.40 -8.52
C LEU A 483 -7.79 18.27 -8.51
N ALA A 484 -8.90 18.41 -9.25
CA ALA A 484 -9.88 17.35 -9.43
C ALA A 484 -9.25 16.09 -10.06
N ALA A 485 -8.40 16.25 -11.08
CA ALA A 485 -7.67 15.13 -11.69
C ALA A 485 -6.73 14.43 -10.68
N LEU A 486 -6.04 15.19 -9.81
CA LEU A 486 -5.19 14.63 -8.77
C LEU A 486 -5.98 13.90 -7.69
N VAL A 487 -7.15 14.41 -7.30
CA VAL A 487 -8.08 13.72 -6.39
C VAL A 487 -8.56 12.40 -7.00
N LEU A 488 -9.00 12.41 -8.27
CA LEU A 488 -9.39 11.19 -8.97
C LEU A 488 -8.23 10.20 -9.08
N PHE A 489 -7.01 10.68 -9.37
CA PHE A 489 -5.81 9.86 -9.43
C PHE A 489 -5.50 9.19 -8.10
N GLY A 490 -5.47 9.95 -6.99
CA GLY A 490 -5.25 9.40 -5.65
C GLY A 490 -6.36 8.43 -5.21
N SER A 491 -7.61 8.76 -5.55
CA SER A 491 -8.76 7.89 -5.26
C SER A 491 -8.69 6.58 -6.02
N ALA A 492 -8.34 6.64 -7.32
CA ALA A 492 -8.12 5.46 -8.14
C ALA A 492 -6.93 4.62 -7.64
N TYR A 493 -5.85 5.25 -7.16
CA TYR A 493 -4.70 4.56 -6.58
C TYR A 493 -5.09 3.71 -5.36
N ASN A 494 -5.83 4.29 -4.41
CA ASN A 494 -6.32 3.56 -3.24
C ASN A 494 -7.34 2.48 -3.64
N ALA A 495 -8.29 2.82 -4.52
CA ALA A 495 -9.30 1.88 -4.98
C ALA A 495 -8.68 0.68 -5.72
N ALA A 496 -7.64 0.90 -6.52
CA ALA A 496 -6.92 -0.15 -7.24
C ALA A 496 -6.18 -1.09 -6.28
N SER A 497 -5.52 -0.54 -5.25
CA SER A 497 -4.88 -1.33 -4.18
C SER A 497 -5.90 -2.20 -3.44
N CYS A 498 -7.05 -1.61 -3.07
CA CYS A 498 -8.15 -2.35 -2.44
C CYS A 498 -8.79 -3.39 -3.37
N LEU A 499 -8.93 -3.09 -4.65
CA LEU A 499 -9.49 -4.00 -5.65
C LEU A 499 -8.64 -5.25 -5.82
N GLU A 500 -7.32 -5.08 -5.89
CA GLU A 500 -6.40 -6.20 -6.00
C GLU A 500 -6.53 -7.15 -4.81
N VAL A 501 -6.50 -6.59 -3.59
CA VAL A 501 -6.66 -7.40 -2.37
C VAL A 501 -8.06 -8.02 -2.32
N ALA A 502 -9.11 -7.30 -2.72
CA ALA A 502 -10.47 -7.84 -2.75
C ALA A 502 -10.66 -8.98 -3.76
N ILE A 503 -9.87 -9.03 -4.84
CA ILE A 503 -9.91 -10.09 -5.86
C ILE A 503 -8.99 -11.26 -5.50
N VAL A 504 -7.83 -11.00 -4.92
CA VAL A 504 -6.80 -12.02 -4.65
C VAL A 504 -6.91 -12.59 -3.23
N ASN A 505 -7.24 -11.75 -2.25
CA ASN A 505 -7.20 -12.06 -0.82
C ASN A 505 -8.44 -11.46 -0.09
N SER A 506 -8.27 -11.09 1.18
CA SER A 506 -9.25 -10.40 2.02
C SER A 506 -8.64 -9.12 2.61
N LEU A 507 -9.44 -8.05 2.62
CA LEU A 507 -9.12 -6.79 3.29
C LEU A 507 -9.21 -6.91 4.81
N GLU A 508 -9.74 -8.01 5.37
CA GLU A 508 -9.70 -8.26 6.82
C GLU A 508 -8.27 -8.49 7.32
N VAL A 509 -7.34 -8.84 6.42
CA VAL A 509 -5.91 -8.95 6.76
C VAL A 509 -5.31 -7.54 6.84
N HIS A 510 -5.21 -7.04 8.07
CA HIS A 510 -4.89 -5.64 8.41
C HIS A 510 -3.60 -5.08 7.77
N ARG A 511 -2.62 -5.95 7.44
CA ARG A 511 -1.36 -5.52 6.80
C ARG A 511 -1.55 -4.97 5.38
N TYR A 512 -2.62 -5.35 4.66
CA TYR A 512 -2.91 -4.79 3.34
C TYR A 512 -3.58 -3.42 3.41
N ILE A 513 -4.19 -3.10 4.54
CA ILE A 513 -4.83 -1.81 4.80
C ILE A 513 -3.81 -0.79 5.29
N THR A 514 -3.10 -1.11 6.39
CA THR A 514 -2.22 -0.17 7.10
C THR A 514 -1.13 0.43 6.23
N VAL A 515 -0.61 -0.35 5.27
CA VAL A 515 0.38 0.12 4.31
C VAL A 515 -0.12 1.27 3.40
N GLN A 516 -1.44 1.41 3.25
CA GLN A 516 -2.08 2.44 2.42
C GLN A 516 -2.29 3.77 3.16
N MET A 517 -1.93 3.88 4.45
CA MET A 517 -2.15 5.09 5.25
C MET A 517 -1.57 6.34 4.57
N TYR A 518 -0.37 6.26 4.01
CA TYR A 518 0.28 7.40 3.34
C TYR A 518 -0.55 7.91 2.14
N SER A 519 -0.94 7.02 1.22
CA SER A 519 -1.68 7.40 0.02
C SER A 519 -3.11 7.82 0.34
N THR A 520 -3.71 7.22 1.36
CA THR A 520 -5.05 7.56 1.88
C THR A 520 -5.05 8.97 2.46
N LEU A 521 -4.07 9.27 3.32
CA LEU A 521 -3.94 10.59 3.94
C LEU A 521 -3.71 11.69 2.91
N LEU A 522 -2.78 11.46 1.97
CA LEU A 522 -2.52 12.43 0.91
C LEU A 522 -3.78 12.69 0.06
N THR A 523 -4.51 11.63 -0.29
CA THR A 523 -5.73 11.71 -1.11
C THR A 523 -6.86 12.41 -0.37
N GLN A 524 -7.06 12.12 0.92
CA GLN A 524 -8.09 12.77 1.72
C GLN A 524 -7.80 14.26 1.93
N PHE A 525 -6.53 14.64 2.10
CA PHE A 525 -6.13 16.04 2.18
C PHE A 525 -6.30 16.77 0.84
N LEU A 526 -6.01 16.11 -0.29
CA LEU A 526 -6.32 16.63 -1.62
C LEU A 526 -7.83 16.84 -1.81
N ALA A 527 -8.65 15.89 -1.37
CA ALA A 527 -10.10 15.99 -1.41
C ALA A 527 -10.60 17.16 -0.56
N PHE A 528 -10.08 17.31 0.66
CA PHE A 528 -10.40 18.43 1.54
C PHE A 528 -10.03 19.78 0.90
N TRP A 529 -8.84 19.88 0.30
CA TRP A 529 -8.41 21.09 -0.40
C TRP A 529 -9.33 21.40 -1.61
N LEU A 530 -9.74 20.40 -2.38
CA LEU A 530 -10.68 20.56 -3.49
C LEU A 530 -12.02 21.12 -3.01
N ILE A 531 -12.57 20.54 -1.94
CA ILE A 531 -13.84 20.97 -1.34
C ILE A 531 -13.74 22.43 -0.87
N LEU A 532 -12.63 22.80 -0.21
CA LEU A 532 -12.41 24.15 0.27
C LEU A 532 -12.30 25.17 -0.86
N GLU A 533 -11.50 24.88 -1.89
CA GLU A 533 -11.38 25.74 -3.09
C GLU A 533 -12.72 25.92 -3.81
N PHE A 534 -13.52 24.85 -3.88
CA PHE A 534 -14.83 24.90 -4.49
C PHE A 534 -15.80 25.76 -3.68
N ALA A 535 -15.83 25.59 -2.35
CA ALA A 535 -16.67 26.37 -1.45
C ALA A 535 -16.33 27.87 -1.50
N LEU A 536 -15.04 28.22 -1.44
CA LEU A 536 -14.58 29.61 -1.51
C LEU A 536 -14.96 30.30 -2.82
N ASP A 537 -14.91 29.59 -3.95
CA ASP A 537 -15.33 30.17 -5.24
C ASP A 537 -16.82 30.49 -5.29
N ILE A 538 -17.65 29.62 -4.71
CA ILE A 538 -19.10 29.85 -4.64
C ILE A 538 -19.39 31.10 -3.81
N THR A 539 -18.78 31.22 -2.64
CA THR A 539 -18.97 32.36 -1.74
C THR A 539 -18.52 33.66 -2.39
N GLN A 540 -17.30 33.70 -2.94
CA GLN A 540 -16.77 34.91 -3.57
C GLN A 540 -17.67 35.41 -4.72
N ARG A 541 -18.22 34.51 -5.53
CA ARG A 541 -19.14 34.88 -6.62
C ARG A 541 -20.49 35.38 -6.12
N ARG A 542 -21.04 34.75 -5.06
CA ARG A 542 -22.28 35.23 -4.43
C ARG A 542 -22.12 36.66 -3.94
N ASP A 543 -20.98 36.97 -3.32
CA ASP A 543 -20.67 38.31 -2.82
C ASP A 543 -20.42 39.33 -3.94
N THR A 544 -20.00 38.87 -5.12
CA THR A 544 -19.82 39.71 -6.31
C THR A 544 -21.18 40.04 -6.94
N MET A 545 -22.02 39.02 -7.16
CA MET A 545 -23.39 39.21 -7.68
C MET A 545 -24.26 40.07 -6.74
N ALA A 546 -24.12 39.90 -5.42
CA ALA A 546 -24.84 40.73 -4.45
C ALA A 546 -24.38 42.21 -4.48
N ARG A 547 -23.10 42.47 -4.77
CA ARG A 547 -22.58 43.84 -4.95
C ARG A 547 -23.04 44.47 -6.25
N ASP A 548 -23.04 43.71 -7.34
CA ASP A 548 -23.49 44.20 -8.65
C ASP A 548 -25.00 44.52 -8.68
N LEU A 549 -25.80 43.90 -7.80
CA LEU A 549 -27.23 44.19 -7.63
C LEU A 549 -27.51 45.40 -6.72
N VAL A 550 -26.54 45.85 -5.91
CA VAL A 550 -26.70 46.93 -4.93
C VAL A 550 -26.05 48.24 -5.41
N ALA A 551 -25.16 48.20 -6.41
CA ALA A 551 -24.64 49.41 -7.04
C ALA A 551 -25.69 49.97 -8.05
N PRO A 552 -26.33 51.13 -7.79
CA PRO A 552 -27.13 51.78 -8.80
C PRO A 552 -26.19 52.34 -9.88
N SER A 553 -26.58 52.12 -11.14
CA SER A 553 -25.99 52.72 -12.35
C SER A 553 -25.86 54.23 -12.26
#